data_AF-G8UJM8-F1
#
_entry.id   AF-G8UJM8-F1
#
_cell.length_a   1.000
_cell.length_b   1.000
_cell.length_c   1.000
_cell.angle_alpha   90.00
_cell.angle_beta   90.00
_cell.angle_gamma   90.00
#
_symmetry.space_group_name_H-M   'P 1'
#
loop_
_entity.id
_entity.type
_entity.pdbx_description
1 polymer ?
#
loop_
_entity_poly.entity_id
_entity_poly.type
_entity_poly.pdbx_seq_one_letter_code
_entity_poly.pdbx_strand_id
1 'polypeptide(L)'
;MGEHRFQGEWPKIGIRPTIDGRMGGVRESLEKQTMDMAKSVVKLLTKTLQYPDGTPVACVIADSTIGRVAESAACTEKFRRENVAVTITVTPCWCYGSETMDMDPHTVKAVWGFNGTERPGAVYLAAVLAAHAQKGLPAFGIYGHEVQDADAKDIPADVRDKLLRFARAAMAVALMRGKSYLSIGAVCMGIAGSIVDSNFFENYLGMRCEGVDEVEIIRRMENDIYDKEEYKKALAWAKKNCKQGEDIINRKDLAKTKAEHEKDWEFTVKMTLIVRDLMVGNPKLKSLGFGEEALGHHAIVAGFQGQRQWTDFYPNGDFTEAILNSSYDWSGIRAPFILATENDSLNGAAMLFGHLLTNTAQIFADVRTYWSPEAVLRVTGKKLTGKAAQGIIHLINSGAATLDGSGQQSDKKGKPVMKPFWEITKDEAQACLDATTWMPANREYFRGGGYSSKFLTKGGMPCTMMRLNIVKGLGPVLQLAEGWTVDLDEKSFRILDDRTDKGWPTTWFAPRLTGKGPFKDVYSVMNNWGANHGAISFGHIGADLITMASMLRIPVCMHNVEEDDIFRPASWNAFGMDKEGADYRACSSYGPLYGKY
;
A
#
# COMPACT_ATOMS: atom_id res chain seq x y z
N MET A 1 12.10 -12.01 10.60
CA MET A 1 11.32 -12.66 9.53
C MET A 1 9.94 -12.94 10.12
N GLY A 2 8.88 -12.54 9.43
CA GLY A 2 7.49 -12.70 9.91
C GLY A 2 6.92 -14.10 9.63
N GLU A 3 5.78 -14.42 10.23
CA GLU A 3 5.02 -15.62 9.89
C GLU A 3 4.42 -15.52 8.48
N HIS A 4 4.46 -16.63 7.73
CA HIS A 4 3.84 -16.73 6.41
C HIS A 4 2.32 -16.85 6.55
N ARG A 5 1.59 -15.79 6.17
CA ARG A 5 0.14 -15.63 6.43
C ARG A 5 -0.79 -16.28 5.41
N PHE A 6 -0.34 -16.42 4.16
CA PHE A 6 -1.20 -16.79 3.04
C PHE A 6 -0.88 -18.22 2.58
N GLN A 7 -1.84 -18.91 2.00
CA GLN A 7 -1.60 -20.16 1.29
C GLN A 7 -0.80 -19.91 0.00
N GLY A 8 0.08 -20.85 -0.36
CA GLY A 8 0.91 -20.79 -1.58
C GLY A 8 2.32 -20.21 -1.35
N GLU A 9 3.04 -19.94 -2.44
CA GLU A 9 4.36 -19.30 -2.42
C GLU A 9 4.28 -17.86 -2.91
N TRP A 10 5.24 -17.03 -2.51
CA TRP A 10 5.37 -15.69 -3.07
C TRP A 10 5.65 -15.71 -4.58
N PRO A 11 5.07 -14.79 -5.36
CA PRO A 11 5.38 -14.66 -6.78
C PRO A 11 6.85 -14.28 -6.98
N LYS A 12 7.46 -14.73 -8.07
CA LYS A 12 8.88 -14.49 -8.39
C LYS A 12 9.06 -13.54 -9.57
N ILE A 13 10.26 -12.94 -9.67
CA ILE A 13 10.68 -12.13 -10.81
C ILE A 13 11.51 -12.99 -11.79
N GLY A 14 11.02 -13.16 -13.01
CA GLY A 14 11.71 -13.86 -14.08
C GLY A 14 12.66 -12.95 -14.86
N ILE A 15 13.93 -13.33 -14.98
CA ILE A 15 14.93 -12.59 -15.76
C ILE A 15 15.20 -13.31 -17.09
N ARG A 16 14.99 -12.61 -18.21
CA ARG A 16 15.05 -13.13 -19.57
C ARG A 16 16.28 -12.56 -20.31
N PRO A 17 17.45 -13.21 -20.26
CA PRO A 17 18.63 -12.78 -21.01
C PRO A 17 18.46 -13.06 -22.50
N THR A 18 18.13 -12.05 -23.30
CA THR A 18 17.96 -12.19 -24.76
C THR A 18 19.25 -11.90 -25.51
N ILE A 19 19.51 -12.63 -26.60
CA ILE A 19 20.78 -12.60 -27.33
C ILE A 19 20.58 -12.62 -28.86
N ASP A 20 21.59 -12.23 -29.63
CA ASP A 20 21.63 -12.47 -31.08
C ASP A 20 21.71 -13.99 -31.35
N GLY A 21 20.80 -14.53 -32.17
CA GLY A 21 20.73 -15.96 -32.46
C GLY A 21 21.77 -16.48 -33.45
N ARG A 22 22.60 -15.64 -34.08
CA ARG A 22 23.59 -16.06 -35.08
C ARG A 22 24.79 -16.77 -34.43
N MET A 23 25.00 -18.02 -34.81
CA MET A 23 26.16 -18.83 -34.43
C MET A 23 27.38 -18.55 -35.31
N GLY A 24 28.54 -19.12 -34.96
CA GLY A 24 29.78 -18.96 -35.73
C GLY A 24 30.63 -17.77 -35.27
N GLY A 25 30.43 -17.30 -34.04
CA GLY A 25 31.27 -16.31 -33.37
C GLY A 25 30.47 -15.19 -32.71
N VAL A 26 29.31 -14.80 -33.25
CA VAL A 26 28.54 -13.66 -32.73
C VAL A 26 27.91 -14.00 -31.38
N ARG A 27 27.01 -15.00 -31.34
CA ARG A 27 26.34 -15.41 -30.11
C ARG A 27 27.34 -15.85 -29.05
N GLU A 28 28.30 -16.69 -29.43
CA GLU A 28 29.31 -17.25 -28.53
C GLU A 28 30.12 -16.16 -27.81
N SER A 29 30.39 -15.04 -28.49
CA SER A 29 31.09 -13.89 -27.89
C SER A 29 30.25 -13.10 -26.86
N LEU A 30 28.92 -13.25 -26.87
CA LEU A 30 27.98 -12.44 -26.08
C LEU A 30 27.30 -13.21 -24.94
N GLU A 31 27.37 -14.55 -24.94
CA GLU A 31 26.74 -15.41 -23.93
C GLU A 31 27.07 -14.97 -22.50
N LYS A 32 28.36 -14.77 -22.23
CA LYS A 32 28.85 -14.40 -20.90
C LYS A 32 28.31 -13.04 -20.46
N GLN A 33 28.44 -12.00 -21.29
CA GLN A 33 28.00 -10.65 -20.96
C GLN A 33 26.48 -10.60 -20.75
N THR A 34 25.71 -11.27 -21.62
CA THR A 34 24.25 -11.31 -21.55
C THR A 34 23.77 -11.98 -20.26
N MET A 35 24.39 -13.10 -19.89
CA MET A 35 24.05 -13.82 -18.66
C MET A 35 24.53 -13.07 -17.41
N ASP A 36 25.69 -12.42 -17.45
CA ASP A 36 26.20 -11.61 -16.34
C ASP A 36 25.30 -10.38 -16.09
N MET A 37 24.75 -9.77 -17.14
CA MET A 37 23.74 -8.72 -17.05
C MET A 37 22.49 -9.23 -16.30
N ALA A 38 21.98 -10.42 -16.63
CA ALA A 38 20.86 -11.02 -15.91
C ALA A 38 21.17 -11.27 -14.42
N LYS A 39 22.35 -11.82 -14.12
CA LYS A 39 22.81 -12.04 -12.74
C LYS A 39 22.97 -10.73 -11.96
N SER A 40 23.40 -9.65 -12.62
CA SER A 40 23.52 -8.34 -11.98
C SER A 40 22.17 -7.78 -11.53
N VAL A 41 21.11 -7.97 -12.35
CA VAL A 41 19.74 -7.61 -11.98
C VAL A 41 19.26 -8.44 -10.81
N VAL A 42 19.45 -9.77 -10.83
CA VAL A 42 19.11 -10.64 -9.68
C VAL A 42 19.79 -10.17 -8.40
N LYS A 43 21.09 -9.85 -8.47
CA LYS A 43 21.84 -9.36 -7.31
C LYS A 43 21.30 -8.02 -6.80
N LEU A 44 20.95 -7.09 -7.69
CA LEU A 44 20.37 -5.80 -7.32
C LEU A 44 19.03 -6.00 -6.60
N LEU A 45 18.12 -6.77 -7.20
CA LEU A 45 16.75 -6.93 -6.71
C LEU A 45 16.73 -7.68 -5.37
N THR A 46 17.39 -8.83 -5.29
CA THR A 46 17.43 -9.66 -4.07
C THR A 46 18.14 -8.98 -2.91
N LYS A 47 19.08 -8.06 -3.18
CA LYS A 47 19.75 -7.27 -2.12
C LYS A 47 18.88 -6.12 -1.59
N THR A 48 17.96 -5.60 -2.40
CA THR A 48 17.32 -4.30 -2.14
C THR A 48 15.84 -4.43 -1.79
N LEU A 49 15.13 -5.40 -2.36
CA LEU A 49 13.70 -5.56 -2.19
C LEU A 49 13.37 -6.78 -1.33
N GLN A 50 12.37 -6.62 -0.46
CA GLN A 50 11.84 -7.66 0.40
C GLN A 50 10.33 -7.82 0.17
N TYR A 51 9.85 -9.04 0.37
CA TYR A 51 8.43 -9.35 0.51
C TYR A 51 7.85 -8.76 1.81
N PRO A 52 6.51 -8.75 1.96
CA PRO A 52 5.85 -8.23 3.17
C PRO A 52 6.22 -8.96 4.47
N ASP A 53 6.82 -10.16 4.42
CA ASP A 53 7.32 -10.90 5.59
C ASP A 53 8.80 -10.58 5.95
N GLY A 54 9.44 -9.70 5.16
CA GLY A 54 10.83 -9.28 5.29
C GLY A 54 11.84 -10.21 4.62
N THR A 55 11.42 -11.28 3.94
CA THR A 55 12.32 -12.12 3.15
C THR A 55 12.69 -11.44 1.83
N PRO A 56 13.92 -11.61 1.31
CA PRO A 56 14.29 -11.05 0.01
C PRO A 56 13.39 -11.54 -1.13
N VAL A 57 13.12 -10.68 -2.11
CA VAL A 57 12.39 -11.09 -3.32
C VAL A 57 13.13 -12.21 -4.05
N ALA A 58 12.41 -13.21 -4.55
CA ALA A 58 13.00 -14.31 -5.30
C ALA A 58 13.02 -14.03 -6.82
N CYS A 59 14.11 -14.41 -7.47
CA CYS A 59 14.27 -14.27 -8.92
C CYS A 59 14.59 -15.62 -9.59
N VAL A 60 14.16 -15.78 -10.84
CA VAL A 60 14.42 -16.97 -11.66
C VAL A 60 14.99 -16.54 -13.00
N ILE A 61 16.19 -17.02 -13.36
CA ILE A 61 16.77 -16.74 -14.68
C ILE A 61 16.36 -17.86 -15.64
N ALA A 62 16.14 -17.54 -16.92
CA ALA A 62 16.02 -18.55 -17.98
C ALA A 62 17.23 -19.51 -17.99
N ASP A 63 17.03 -20.78 -18.36
CA ASP A 63 18.12 -21.79 -18.35
C ASP A 63 19.21 -21.52 -19.39
N SER A 64 18.86 -20.79 -20.46
CA SER A 64 19.76 -20.36 -21.53
C SER A 64 19.47 -18.91 -21.90
N THR A 65 20.39 -18.30 -22.65
CA THR A 65 20.08 -17.07 -23.38
C THR A 65 19.03 -17.32 -24.45
N ILE A 66 18.22 -16.31 -24.75
CA ILE A 66 17.05 -16.41 -25.62
C ILE A 66 17.34 -15.70 -26.94
N GLY A 67 17.73 -16.47 -27.97
CA GLY A 67 17.97 -15.99 -29.32
C GLY A 67 16.84 -16.31 -30.29
N ARG A 68 16.10 -17.41 -30.07
CA ARG A 68 14.96 -17.84 -30.91
C ARG A 68 13.74 -18.23 -30.07
N VAL A 69 12.61 -18.39 -30.75
CA VAL A 69 11.31 -18.72 -30.11
C VAL A 69 11.31 -20.00 -29.28
N ALA A 70 12.10 -21.02 -29.63
CA ALA A 70 12.18 -22.26 -28.87
C ALA A 70 12.74 -22.04 -27.45
N GLU A 71 13.74 -21.17 -27.30
CA GLU A 71 14.32 -20.79 -26.01
C GLU A 71 13.37 -19.89 -25.22
N SER A 72 12.64 -19.00 -25.91
CA SER A 72 11.58 -18.19 -25.31
C SER A 72 10.46 -19.07 -24.74
N ALA A 73 10.06 -20.13 -25.46
CA ALA A 73 9.07 -21.10 -25.01
C ALA A 73 9.57 -21.92 -23.81
N ALA A 74 10.82 -22.37 -23.82
CA ALA A 74 11.43 -23.07 -22.69
C ALA A 74 11.49 -22.18 -21.42
N CYS A 75 11.88 -20.91 -21.58
CA CYS A 75 11.86 -19.92 -20.50
C CYS A 75 10.44 -19.74 -19.94
N THR A 76 9.44 -19.64 -20.81
CA THR A 76 8.04 -19.46 -20.41
C THR A 76 7.54 -20.66 -19.61
N GLU A 77 7.85 -21.89 -20.04
CA GLU A 77 7.44 -23.10 -19.33
C GLU A 77 8.12 -23.22 -17.94
N LYS A 78 9.40 -22.85 -17.83
CA LYS A 78 10.07 -22.75 -16.53
C LYS A 78 9.38 -21.74 -15.62
N PHE A 79 9.13 -20.53 -16.13
CA PHE A 79 8.54 -19.43 -15.37
C PHE A 79 7.14 -19.76 -14.87
N ARG A 80 6.33 -20.47 -15.69
CA ARG A 80 5.01 -20.97 -15.30
C ARG A 80 5.08 -21.92 -14.10
N ARG A 81 6.06 -22.84 -14.07
CA ARG A 81 6.25 -23.80 -12.96
C ARG A 81 6.79 -23.14 -11.70
N GLU A 82 7.53 -22.05 -11.85
CA GLU A 82 8.23 -21.36 -10.77
C GLU A 82 7.41 -20.22 -10.12
N ASN A 83 6.14 -20.06 -10.50
CA ASN A 83 5.26 -18.98 -10.04
C ASN A 83 5.82 -17.57 -10.36
N VAL A 84 6.38 -17.39 -11.56
CA VAL A 84 6.81 -16.07 -12.05
C VAL A 84 5.60 -15.27 -12.52
N ALA A 85 5.46 -14.05 -12.02
CA ALA A 85 4.40 -13.11 -12.42
C ALA A 85 4.94 -11.79 -12.99
N VAL A 86 6.23 -11.51 -12.77
CA VAL A 86 6.92 -10.30 -13.23
C VAL A 86 8.10 -10.72 -14.11
N THR A 87 8.29 -10.07 -15.26
CA THR A 87 9.41 -10.38 -16.15
C THR A 87 10.27 -9.16 -16.45
N ILE A 88 11.59 -9.35 -16.44
CA ILE A 88 12.57 -8.34 -16.87
C ILE A 88 13.43 -8.99 -17.95
N THR A 89 13.30 -8.49 -19.17
CA THR A 89 14.17 -8.86 -20.28
C THR A 89 15.42 -7.99 -20.28
N VAL A 90 16.60 -8.58 -20.45
CA VAL A 90 17.87 -7.86 -20.51
C VAL A 90 18.65 -8.25 -21.75
N THR A 91 19.39 -7.31 -22.34
CA THR A 91 20.36 -7.63 -23.39
C THR A 91 21.43 -6.55 -23.58
N PRO A 92 22.67 -6.95 -23.94
CA PRO A 92 23.68 -6.05 -24.44
C PRO A 92 23.66 -5.87 -25.97
N CYS A 93 22.79 -6.56 -26.72
CA CYS A 93 22.93 -6.69 -28.17
C CYS A 93 21.61 -6.64 -28.94
N TRP A 94 21.69 -6.78 -30.28
CA TRP A 94 20.52 -7.01 -31.11
C TRP A 94 19.93 -8.40 -30.83
N CYS A 95 18.61 -8.49 -30.73
CA CYS A 95 17.87 -9.75 -30.68
C CYS A 95 16.66 -9.67 -31.60
N TYR A 96 16.03 -10.81 -31.91
CA TYR A 96 14.97 -10.88 -32.93
C TYR A 96 13.59 -10.51 -32.39
N GLY A 97 13.43 -9.27 -31.89
CA GLY A 97 12.16 -8.61 -31.55
C GLY A 97 11.04 -9.55 -31.07
N SER A 98 10.06 -9.82 -31.94
CA SER A 98 8.88 -10.63 -31.60
C SER A 98 9.16 -12.13 -31.41
N GLU A 99 10.28 -12.67 -31.88
CA GLU A 99 10.66 -14.07 -31.62
C GLU A 99 11.09 -14.27 -30.16
N THR A 100 11.61 -13.23 -29.50
CA THR A 100 12.20 -13.30 -28.16
C THR A 100 11.37 -12.63 -27.06
N MET A 101 10.32 -11.89 -27.44
CA MET A 101 9.47 -11.16 -26.48
C MET A 101 8.69 -12.08 -25.52
N ASP A 102 8.21 -11.49 -24.42
CA ASP A 102 7.29 -12.15 -23.49
C ASP A 102 5.85 -11.92 -23.97
N MET A 103 5.15 -13.01 -24.29
CA MET A 103 3.82 -12.99 -24.89
C MET A 103 2.69 -13.19 -23.87
N ASP A 104 2.99 -13.48 -22.60
CA ASP A 104 1.95 -13.68 -21.59
C ASP A 104 1.24 -12.35 -21.29
N PRO A 105 -0.09 -12.22 -21.49
CA PRO A 105 -0.80 -10.97 -21.22
C PRO A 105 -0.84 -10.62 -19.72
N HIS A 106 -0.69 -11.60 -18.82
CA HIS A 106 -0.82 -11.42 -17.38
C HIS A 106 0.52 -11.22 -16.65
N THR A 107 1.67 -11.33 -17.34
CA THR A 107 2.94 -10.90 -16.76
C THR A 107 3.07 -9.39 -16.83
N VAL A 108 3.57 -8.78 -15.75
CA VAL A 108 4.00 -7.38 -15.74
C VAL A 108 5.45 -7.34 -16.22
N LYS A 109 5.75 -6.55 -17.26
CA LYS A 109 6.97 -6.73 -18.08
C LYS A 109 7.81 -5.46 -18.19
N ALA A 110 9.12 -5.60 -18.11
CA ALA A 110 10.09 -4.57 -18.48
C ALA A 110 11.18 -5.12 -19.40
N VAL A 111 11.82 -4.22 -20.14
CA VAL A 111 12.99 -4.51 -20.98
C VAL A 111 14.08 -3.49 -20.68
N TRP A 112 15.27 -3.97 -20.34
CA TRP A 112 16.48 -3.17 -20.22
C TRP A 112 17.44 -3.49 -21.38
N GLY A 113 17.66 -2.51 -22.25
CA GLY A 113 18.70 -2.56 -23.27
C GLY A 113 19.94 -1.81 -22.81
N PHE A 114 21.09 -2.46 -22.86
CA PHE A 114 22.38 -1.83 -22.55
C PHE A 114 22.66 -0.67 -23.52
N ASN A 115 23.10 0.47 -22.99
CA ASN A 115 23.50 1.62 -23.81
C ASN A 115 24.97 1.51 -24.21
N GLY A 116 25.30 0.53 -25.05
CA GLY A 116 26.64 0.34 -25.61
C GLY A 116 26.66 0.59 -27.12
N THR A 117 27.86 0.69 -27.69
CA THR A 117 28.02 0.99 -29.13
C THR A 117 28.38 -0.24 -29.95
N GLU A 118 29.22 -1.11 -29.40
CA GLU A 118 29.77 -2.31 -30.06
C GLU A 118 28.67 -3.29 -30.42
N ARG A 119 27.61 -3.33 -29.61
CA ARG A 119 26.44 -4.18 -29.79
C ARG A 119 25.17 -3.37 -29.47
N PRO A 120 24.15 -3.44 -30.32
CA PRO A 120 23.08 -2.44 -30.31
C PRO A 120 21.92 -2.84 -29.37
N GLY A 121 22.19 -2.94 -28.05
CA GLY A 121 21.19 -3.30 -27.03
C GLY A 121 19.99 -2.35 -26.98
N ALA A 122 20.22 -1.05 -27.12
CA ALA A 122 19.17 -0.04 -27.21
C ALA A 122 18.30 -0.16 -28.48
N VAL A 123 18.86 -0.69 -29.57
CA VAL A 123 18.10 -0.92 -30.82
C VAL A 123 17.13 -2.09 -30.64
N TYR A 124 17.56 -3.16 -29.96
CA TYR A 124 16.63 -4.22 -29.55
C TYR A 124 15.52 -3.67 -28.65
N LEU A 125 15.88 -2.86 -27.64
CA LEU A 125 14.92 -2.26 -26.72
C LEU A 125 13.80 -1.53 -27.48
N ALA A 126 14.16 -0.62 -28.41
CA ALA A 126 13.18 0.10 -29.22
C ALA A 126 12.33 -0.85 -30.08
N ALA A 127 12.96 -1.83 -30.74
CA ALA A 127 12.27 -2.78 -31.62
C ALA A 127 11.28 -3.68 -30.87
N VAL A 128 11.67 -4.22 -29.71
CA VAL A 128 10.79 -5.11 -28.93
C VAL A 128 9.67 -4.33 -28.24
N LEU A 129 9.91 -3.09 -27.79
CA LEU A 129 8.85 -2.23 -27.26
C LEU A 129 7.83 -1.84 -28.34
N ALA A 130 8.27 -1.61 -29.58
CA ALA A 130 7.37 -1.43 -30.71
C ALA A 130 6.51 -2.68 -30.96
N ALA A 131 7.10 -3.88 -30.89
CA ALA A 131 6.35 -5.14 -31.00
C ALA A 131 5.33 -5.32 -29.86
N HIS A 132 5.71 -4.98 -28.61
CA HIS A 132 4.82 -4.96 -27.45
C HIS A 132 3.62 -4.03 -27.67
N ALA A 133 3.87 -2.79 -28.13
CA ALA A 133 2.82 -1.84 -28.43
C ALA A 133 1.90 -2.33 -29.56
N GLN A 134 2.47 -2.83 -30.66
CA GLN A 134 1.73 -3.33 -31.82
C GLN A 134 0.84 -4.55 -31.47
N LYS A 135 1.27 -5.37 -30.50
CA LYS A 135 0.53 -6.56 -30.07
C LYS A 135 -0.39 -6.31 -28.87
N GLY A 136 -0.47 -5.08 -28.37
CA GLY A 136 -1.32 -4.75 -27.22
C GLY A 136 -0.85 -5.35 -25.89
N LEU A 137 0.46 -5.55 -25.72
CA LEU A 137 1.08 -6.12 -24.52
C LEU A 137 2.01 -5.09 -23.87
N PRO A 138 1.50 -4.13 -23.06
CA PRO A 138 2.31 -3.08 -22.48
C PRO A 138 3.56 -3.59 -21.75
N ALA A 139 4.70 -2.95 -22.02
CA ALA A 139 5.99 -3.22 -21.38
C ALA A 139 6.73 -1.92 -21.07
N PHE A 140 7.48 -1.91 -19.97
CA PHE A 140 8.31 -0.78 -19.56
C PHE A 140 9.66 -0.79 -20.27
N GLY A 141 10.11 0.39 -20.73
CA GLY A 141 11.43 0.57 -21.33
C GLY A 141 12.43 1.13 -20.33
N ILE A 142 13.57 0.45 -20.16
CA ILE A 142 14.66 0.88 -19.30
C ILE A 142 15.89 1.12 -20.18
N TYR A 143 16.26 2.40 -20.30
CA TYR A 143 17.41 2.87 -21.07
C TYR A 143 18.20 3.84 -20.19
N GLY A 144 19.52 3.64 -20.14
CA GLY A 144 20.45 4.49 -19.39
C GLY A 144 20.86 5.70 -20.22
N HIS A 145 21.03 6.85 -19.59
CA HIS A 145 21.36 8.11 -20.27
C HIS A 145 22.76 8.07 -20.92
N GLU A 146 23.74 7.59 -20.16
CA GLU A 146 25.14 7.60 -20.59
C GLU A 146 25.52 6.31 -21.32
N VAL A 147 26.36 6.44 -22.34
CA VAL A 147 26.96 5.30 -23.04
C VAL A 147 27.92 4.58 -22.09
N GLN A 148 27.88 3.25 -22.08
CA GLN A 148 28.76 2.40 -21.29
C GLN A 148 29.68 1.58 -22.20
N ASP A 149 30.93 1.38 -21.77
CA ASP A 149 31.88 0.48 -22.44
C ASP A 149 31.40 -0.98 -22.39
N ALA A 150 31.75 -1.78 -23.41
CA ALA A 150 31.27 -3.17 -23.53
C ALA A 150 31.60 -4.08 -22.33
N ASP A 151 32.66 -3.79 -21.56
CA ASP A 151 33.05 -4.56 -20.38
C ASP A 151 32.53 -3.98 -19.06
N ALA A 152 31.72 -2.92 -19.10
CA ALA A 152 31.10 -2.33 -17.92
C ALA A 152 30.22 -3.35 -17.18
N LYS A 153 30.42 -3.44 -15.86
CA LYS A 153 29.72 -4.40 -14.98
C LYS A 153 28.69 -3.76 -14.07
N ASP A 154 28.75 -2.43 -13.94
CA ASP A 154 27.91 -1.69 -13.02
C ASP A 154 26.59 -1.28 -13.68
N ILE A 155 25.50 -1.42 -12.94
CA ILE A 155 24.19 -0.91 -13.33
C ILE A 155 24.19 0.61 -13.03
N PRO A 156 24.00 1.49 -14.04
CA PRO A 156 23.92 2.93 -13.83
C PRO A 156 22.82 3.32 -12.84
N ALA A 157 22.97 4.47 -12.17
CA ALA A 157 22.04 4.89 -11.13
C ALA A 157 20.60 5.08 -11.65
N ASP A 158 20.43 5.70 -12.81
CA ASP A 158 19.14 5.92 -13.47
C ASP A 158 18.48 4.60 -13.94
N VAL A 159 19.28 3.65 -14.43
CA VAL A 159 18.81 2.28 -14.76
C VAL A 159 18.41 1.54 -13.48
N ARG A 160 19.22 1.62 -12.43
CA ARG A 160 18.96 1.01 -11.12
C ARG A 160 17.63 1.51 -10.56
N ASP A 161 17.41 2.82 -10.59
CA ASP A 161 16.22 3.44 -10.01
C ASP A 161 14.96 3.04 -10.80
N LYS A 162 15.01 2.97 -12.14
CA LYS A 162 13.93 2.42 -12.97
C LYS A 162 13.67 0.92 -12.72
N LEU A 163 14.72 0.10 -12.60
CA LEU A 163 14.60 -1.32 -12.29
C LEU A 163 13.92 -1.54 -10.92
N LEU A 164 14.34 -0.78 -9.90
CA LEU A 164 13.76 -0.88 -8.56
C LEU A 164 12.32 -0.38 -8.51
N ARG A 165 12.00 0.75 -9.16
CA ARG A 165 10.64 1.30 -9.28
C ARG A 165 9.72 0.31 -9.98
N PHE A 166 10.14 -0.23 -11.13
CA PHE A 166 9.40 -1.26 -11.85
C PHE A 166 9.18 -2.51 -10.99
N ALA A 167 10.25 -3.09 -10.43
CA ALA A 167 10.16 -4.34 -9.70
C ALA A 167 9.28 -4.20 -8.45
N ARG A 168 9.40 -3.12 -7.69
CA ARG A 168 8.56 -2.83 -6.52
C ARG A 168 7.08 -2.74 -6.88
N ALA A 169 6.74 -1.95 -7.91
CA ALA A 169 5.36 -1.80 -8.36
C ALA A 169 4.79 -3.09 -8.97
N ALA A 170 5.56 -3.79 -9.79
CA ALA A 170 5.14 -5.04 -10.43
C ALA A 170 4.93 -6.15 -9.41
N MET A 171 5.78 -6.22 -8.38
CA MET A 171 5.60 -7.16 -7.28
C MET A 171 4.36 -6.85 -6.46
N ALA A 172 4.05 -5.59 -6.19
CA ALA A 172 2.80 -5.21 -5.53
C ALA A 172 1.56 -5.70 -6.31
N VAL A 173 1.54 -5.52 -7.65
CA VAL A 173 0.48 -6.08 -8.51
C VAL A 173 0.38 -7.60 -8.39
N ALA A 174 1.52 -8.30 -8.43
CA ALA A 174 1.55 -9.76 -8.35
C ALA A 174 1.12 -10.30 -6.98
N LEU A 175 1.43 -9.59 -5.89
CA LEU A 175 1.12 -10.00 -4.51
C LEU A 175 -0.39 -9.96 -4.21
N MET A 176 -1.14 -9.06 -4.86
CA MET A 176 -2.59 -8.98 -4.72
C MET A 176 -3.31 -10.15 -5.38
N ARG A 177 -2.77 -10.67 -6.49
CA ARG A 177 -3.44 -11.71 -7.29
C ARG A 177 -3.76 -12.96 -6.45
N GLY A 178 -5.00 -13.40 -6.53
CA GLY A 178 -5.55 -14.56 -5.82
C GLY A 178 -5.83 -14.35 -4.33
N LYS A 179 -5.53 -13.18 -3.77
CA LYS A 179 -5.86 -12.83 -2.38
C LYS A 179 -7.29 -12.29 -2.27
N SER A 180 -7.81 -12.24 -1.05
CA SER A 180 -9.16 -11.71 -0.80
C SER A 180 -9.13 -10.30 -0.21
N TYR A 181 -10.15 -9.51 -0.54
CA TYR A 181 -10.70 -8.50 0.35
C TYR A 181 -11.78 -9.17 1.21
N LEU A 182 -11.72 -9.00 2.54
CA LEU A 182 -12.78 -9.47 3.44
C LEU A 182 -13.65 -8.30 3.92
N SER A 183 -14.92 -8.31 3.53
CA SER A 183 -15.95 -7.42 4.07
C SER A 183 -16.50 -7.99 5.38
N ILE A 184 -16.26 -7.33 6.50
CA ILE A 184 -16.88 -7.67 7.80
C ILE A 184 -18.02 -6.67 8.03
N GLY A 185 -19.24 -7.16 7.88
CA GLY A 185 -20.41 -6.33 7.64
C GLY A 185 -20.57 -5.96 6.17
N ALA A 186 -21.25 -4.86 5.92
CA ALA A 186 -21.66 -4.36 4.61
C ALA A 186 -21.42 -2.85 4.49
N VAL A 187 -22.39 -2.10 3.99
CA VAL A 187 -22.30 -0.64 3.76
C VAL A 187 -22.36 0.10 5.09
N CYS A 188 -21.40 0.99 5.32
CA CYS A 188 -21.37 1.85 6.49
C CYS A 188 -21.93 3.24 6.15
N MET A 189 -23.04 3.63 6.78
CA MET A 189 -23.61 4.99 6.70
C MET A 189 -23.83 5.57 5.28
N GLY A 190 -23.96 4.71 4.27
CA GLY A 190 -24.08 5.15 2.86
C GLY A 190 -22.78 5.63 2.23
N ILE A 191 -21.62 5.35 2.84
CA ILE A 191 -20.30 5.68 2.29
C ILE A 191 -20.09 4.87 1.01
N ALA A 192 -19.87 5.55 -0.11
CA ALA A 192 -19.77 4.92 -1.42
C ALA A 192 -18.67 3.84 -1.49
N GLY A 193 -17.52 4.06 -0.86
CA GLY A 193 -16.42 3.09 -0.85
C GLY A 193 -16.70 1.82 -0.03
N SER A 194 -17.72 1.84 0.84
CA SER A 194 -18.19 0.65 1.58
C SER A 194 -19.22 -0.18 0.81
N ILE A 195 -19.71 0.35 -0.32
CA ILE A 195 -20.44 -0.45 -1.30
C ILE A 195 -19.39 -1.21 -2.11
N VAL A 196 -18.99 -2.38 -1.59
CA VAL A 196 -17.90 -3.18 -2.16
C VAL A 196 -18.24 -3.57 -3.62
N ASP A 197 -17.43 -3.08 -4.55
CA ASP A 197 -17.53 -3.43 -5.97
C ASP A 197 -16.60 -4.62 -6.25
N SER A 198 -17.17 -5.83 -6.32
CA SER A 198 -16.40 -7.05 -6.60
C SER A 198 -15.72 -7.01 -7.97
N ASN A 199 -16.34 -6.39 -8.97
CA ASN A 199 -15.77 -6.27 -10.31
C ASN A 199 -14.49 -5.44 -10.29
N PHE A 200 -14.37 -4.44 -9.42
CA PHE A 200 -13.11 -3.71 -9.24
C PHE A 200 -11.99 -4.64 -8.73
N PHE A 201 -12.24 -5.38 -7.64
CA PHE A 201 -11.24 -6.28 -7.05
C PHE A 201 -10.85 -7.42 -8.00
N GLU A 202 -11.83 -8.01 -8.68
CA GLU A 202 -11.61 -9.13 -9.60
C GLU A 202 -10.90 -8.69 -10.87
N ASN A 203 -11.43 -7.68 -11.58
CA ASN A 203 -10.96 -7.33 -12.92
C ASN A 203 -9.68 -6.48 -12.91
N TYR A 204 -9.50 -5.60 -11.92
CA TYR A 204 -8.28 -4.77 -11.82
C TYR A 204 -7.19 -5.42 -10.99
N LEU A 205 -7.54 -5.97 -9.81
CA LEU A 205 -6.56 -6.43 -8.84
C LEU A 205 -6.33 -7.95 -8.88
N GLY A 206 -7.20 -8.71 -9.56
CA GLY A 206 -7.13 -10.17 -9.62
C GLY A 206 -7.39 -10.79 -8.25
N MET A 207 -8.14 -10.07 -7.40
CA MET A 207 -8.49 -10.45 -6.03
C MET A 207 -9.89 -11.08 -5.98
N ARG A 208 -10.20 -11.71 -4.84
CA ARG A 208 -11.55 -12.19 -4.49
C ARG A 208 -12.20 -11.20 -3.52
N CYS A 209 -13.53 -11.23 -3.44
CA CYS A 209 -14.27 -10.56 -2.37
C CYS A 209 -14.98 -11.62 -1.52
N GLU A 210 -14.60 -11.71 -0.25
CA GLU A 210 -15.27 -12.51 0.76
C GLU A 210 -16.11 -11.59 1.66
N GLY A 211 -17.15 -12.14 2.28
CA GLY A 211 -18.04 -11.38 3.15
C GLY A 211 -18.54 -12.20 4.32
N VAL A 212 -18.50 -11.60 5.51
CA VAL A 212 -19.11 -12.14 6.73
C VAL A 212 -19.95 -11.05 7.38
N ASP A 213 -21.13 -11.39 7.87
CA ASP A 213 -21.91 -10.46 8.70
C ASP A 213 -21.24 -10.28 10.07
N GLU A 214 -21.41 -9.12 10.69
CA GLU A 214 -20.78 -8.79 11.98
C GLU A 214 -21.24 -9.74 13.11
N VAL A 215 -22.40 -10.40 12.96
CA VAL A 215 -22.86 -11.50 13.83
C VAL A 215 -21.82 -12.61 14.01
N GLU A 216 -20.96 -12.85 13.02
CA GLU A 216 -19.90 -13.87 13.15
C GLU A 216 -18.92 -13.54 14.27
N ILE A 217 -18.65 -12.25 14.53
CA ILE A 217 -17.80 -11.84 15.66
C ILE A 217 -18.49 -12.23 16.98
N ILE A 218 -19.79 -11.94 17.13
CA ILE A 218 -20.54 -12.29 18.33
C ILE A 218 -20.63 -13.79 18.52
N ARG A 219 -20.92 -14.55 17.45
CA ARG A 219 -20.94 -16.02 17.50
C ARG A 219 -19.61 -16.55 18.02
N ARG A 220 -18.48 -16.04 17.53
CA ARG A 220 -17.15 -16.46 17.99
C ARG A 220 -16.87 -16.07 19.44
N MET A 221 -17.33 -14.90 19.88
CA MET A 221 -17.19 -14.49 21.27
C MET A 221 -18.02 -15.36 22.23
N GLU A 222 -19.29 -15.62 21.90
CA GLU A 222 -20.21 -16.38 22.75
C GLU A 222 -19.87 -17.87 22.83
N ASN A 223 -19.37 -18.44 21.73
CA ASN A 223 -19.01 -19.86 21.64
C ASN A 223 -17.52 -20.12 21.85
N ASP A 224 -16.77 -19.13 22.35
CA ASP A 224 -15.36 -19.27 22.69
C ASP A 224 -14.45 -19.72 21.53
N ILE A 225 -14.72 -19.21 20.33
CA ILE A 225 -14.02 -19.53 19.07
C ILE A 225 -12.85 -18.55 18.88
N TYR A 226 -11.88 -18.62 19.79
CA TYR A 226 -10.63 -17.86 19.79
C TYR A 226 -9.62 -18.55 20.70
N ASP A 227 -8.32 -18.28 20.54
CA ASP A 227 -7.31 -18.80 21.48
C ASP A 227 -7.41 -18.09 22.84
N LYS A 228 -7.97 -18.79 23.85
CA LYS A 228 -8.11 -18.28 25.22
C LYS A 228 -6.76 -18.00 25.90
N GLU A 229 -5.70 -18.73 25.55
CA GLU A 229 -4.37 -18.52 26.14
C GLU A 229 -3.70 -17.29 25.52
N GLU A 230 -3.89 -17.08 24.22
CA GLU A 230 -3.49 -15.83 23.57
C GLU A 230 -4.28 -14.64 24.13
N TYR A 231 -5.60 -14.77 24.27
CA TYR A 231 -6.46 -13.73 24.84
C TYR A 231 -5.99 -13.24 26.20
N LYS A 232 -5.61 -14.14 27.12
CA LYS A 232 -5.07 -13.75 28.43
C LYS A 232 -3.81 -12.90 28.30
N LYS A 233 -2.90 -13.25 27.37
CA LYS A 233 -1.67 -12.49 27.10
C LYS A 233 -2.00 -11.13 26.47
N ALA A 234 -2.89 -11.12 25.49
CA ALA A 234 -3.34 -9.93 24.79
C ALA A 234 -3.97 -8.92 25.75
N LEU A 235 -4.87 -9.37 26.63
CA LEU A 235 -5.52 -8.50 27.62
C LEU A 235 -4.54 -7.97 28.65
N ALA A 236 -3.63 -8.82 29.17
CA ALA A 236 -2.60 -8.39 30.11
C ALA A 236 -1.64 -7.36 29.47
N TRP A 237 -1.28 -7.57 28.21
CA TRP A 237 -0.46 -6.63 27.45
C TRP A 237 -1.21 -5.31 27.19
N ALA A 238 -2.49 -5.36 26.82
CA ALA A 238 -3.30 -4.17 26.59
C ALA A 238 -3.40 -3.34 27.87
N LYS A 239 -3.76 -3.96 29.01
CA LYS A 239 -3.81 -3.26 30.31
C LYS A 239 -2.48 -2.63 30.73
N LYS A 240 -1.36 -3.23 30.32
CA LYS A 240 -0.02 -2.74 30.65
C LYS A 240 0.42 -1.57 29.76
N ASN A 241 0.18 -1.66 28.45
CA ASN A 241 0.78 -0.75 27.46
C ASN A 241 -0.22 0.24 26.85
N CYS A 242 -1.51 -0.07 26.89
CA CYS A 242 -2.57 0.77 26.33
C CYS A 242 -3.15 1.65 27.44
N LYS A 243 -2.51 2.80 27.68
CA LYS A 243 -2.94 3.74 28.72
C LYS A 243 -4.32 4.31 28.41
N GLN A 244 -5.33 3.88 29.16
CA GLN A 244 -6.67 4.49 29.11
C GLN A 244 -6.61 5.95 29.59
N GLY A 245 -7.15 6.86 28.78
CA GLY A 245 -7.32 8.27 29.15
C GLY A 245 -8.52 8.49 30.05
N GLU A 246 -8.56 9.65 30.72
CA GLU A 246 -9.74 10.09 31.44
C GLU A 246 -10.90 10.36 30.47
N ASP A 247 -12.13 10.03 30.87
CA ASP A 247 -13.32 10.33 30.06
C ASP A 247 -13.66 11.82 30.15
N ILE A 248 -13.06 12.59 29.24
CA ILE A 248 -13.30 14.03 29.06
C ILE A 248 -14.25 14.31 27.89
N ILE A 249 -14.78 13.27 27.25
CA ILE A 249 -15.56 13.34 26.01
C ILE A 249 -17.04 13.17 26.34
N ASN A 250 -17.38 12.18 27.16
CA ASN A 250 -18.76 11.87 27.48
C ASN A 250 -19.32 12.77 28.57
N ARG A 251 -20.59 13.14 28.41
CA ARG A 251 -21.38 13.73 29.50
C ARG A 251 -21.49 12.72 30.66
N LYS A 252 -21.71 13.22 31.88
CA LYS A 252 -21.78 12.39 33.09
C LYS A 252 -22.81 11.24 33.01
N ASP A 253 -23.92 11.45 32.31
CA ASP A 253 -24.98 10.46 32.08
C ASP A 253 -24.59 9.37 31.07
N LEU A 254 -23.59 9.63 30.23
CA LEU A 254 -23.06 8.70 29.24
C LEU A 254 -21.74 8.05 29.67
N ALA A 255 -20.99 8.64 30.59
CA ALA A 255 -19.73 8.08 31.07
C ALA A 255 -19.93 6.66 31.63
N LYS A 256 -19.07 5.71 31.22
CA LYS A 256 -19.12 4.33 31.70
C LYS A 256 -18.50 4.21 33.09
N THR A 257 -19.03 3.29 33.88
CA THR A 257 -18.42 2.89 35.15
C THR A 257 -17.12 2.13 34.91
N LYS A 258 -16.25 2.04 35.92
CA LYS A 258 -15.02 1.25 35.85
C LYS A 258 -15.27 -0.21 35.46
N ALA A 259 -16.36 -0.82 35.95
CA ALA A 259 -16.70 -2.21 35.65
C ALA A 259 -17.16 -2.38 34.20
N GLU A 260 -17.84 -1.40 33.62
CA GLU A 260 -18.20 -1.41 32.19
C GLU A 260 -16.98 -1.20 31.30
N HIS A 261 -16.06 -0.31 31.69
CA HIS A 261 -14.78 -0.14 30.99
C HIS A 261 -13.95 -1.42 30.95
N GLU A 262 -13.90 -2.17 32.04
CA GLU A 262 -13.23 -3.47 32.10
C GLU A 262 -13.83 -4.45 31.09
N LYS A 263 -15.16 -4.53 30.99
CA LYS A 263 -15.86 -5.37 30.00
C LYS A 263 -15.57 -4.93 28.56
N ASP A 264 -15.51 -3.62 28.29
CA ASP A 264 -15.16 -3.11 26.97
C ASP A 264 -13.73 -3.49 26.55
N TRP A 265 -12.78 -3.48 27.50
CA TRP A 265 -11.41 -3.94 27.22
C TRP A 265 -11.35 -5.42 26.89
N GLU A 266 -12.06 -6.26 27.66
CA GLU A 266 -12.19 -7.68 27.35
C GLU A 266 -12.79 -7.91 25.96
N PHE A 267 -13.84 -7.16 25.62
CA PHE A 267 -14.55 -7.27 24.35
C PHE A 267 -13.66 -6.86 23.16
N THR A 268 -13.05 -5.67 23.22
CA THR A 268 -12.23 -5.12 22.12
C THR A 268 -10.97 -5.96 21.86
N VAL A 269 -10.37 -6.54 22.90
CA VAL A 269 -9.24 -7.48 22.74
C VAL A 269 -9.69 -8.78 22.07
N LYS A 270 -10.85 -9.35 22.46
CA LYS A 270 -11.42 -10.53 21.77
C LYS A 270 -11.75 -10.23 20.31
N MET A 271 -12.37 -9.08 20.05
CA MET A 271 -12.70 -8.63 18.70
C MET A 271 -11.45 -8.57 17.83
N THR A 272 -10.34 -8.05 18.36
CA THR A 272 -9.07 -7.96 17.64
C THR A 272 -8.52 -9.32 17.24
N LEU A 273 -8.56 -10.30 18.14
CA LEU A 273 -8.16 -11.68 17.84
C LEU A 273 -9.07 -12.30 16.76
N ILE A 274 -10.37 -12.16 16.93
CA ILE A 274 -11.37 -12.73 16.02
C ILE A 274 -11.23 -12.14 14.62
N VAL A 275 -11.11 -10.82 14.49
CA VAL A 275 -10.96 -10.15 13.19
C VAL A 275 -9.66 -10.57 12.51
N ARG A 276 -8.54 -10.69 13.24
CA ARG A 276 -7.30 -11.24 12.68
C ARG A 276 -7.48 -12.67 12.19
N ASP A 277 -8.09 -13.53 13.01
CA ASP A 277 -8.30 -14.94 12.69
C ASP A 277 -9.28 -15.10 11.51
N LEU A 278 -10.26 -14.20 11.35
CA LEU A 278 -11.11 -14.12 10.16
C LEU A 278 -10.30 -13.83 8.90
N MET A 279 -9.34 -12.90 8.96
CA MET A 279 -8.52 -12.52 7.81
C MET A 279 -7.59 -13.66 7.36
N VAL A 280 -6.79 -14.21 8.27
CA VAL A 280 -5.65 -15.09 7.93
C VAL A 280 -5.75 -16.51 8.48
N GLY A 281 -6.83 -16.83 9.20
CA GLY A 281 -6.98 -18.13 9.86
C GLY A 281 -6.14 -18.23 11.12
N ASN A 282 -6.31 -19.34 11.84
CA ASN A 282 -5.55 -19.63 13.05
C ASN A 282 -5.49 -21.15 13.28
N PRO A 283 -4.31 -21.78 13.13
CA PRO A 283 -4.14 -23.22 13.34
C PRO A 283 -4.59 -23.70 14.72
N LYS A 284 -4.57 -22.82 15.75
CA LYS A 284 -5.03 -23.14 17.09
C LYS A 284 -6.52 -23.48 17.11
N LEU A 285 -7.35 -22.79 16.33
CA LEU A 285 -8.80 -23.03 16.27
C LEU A 285 -9.11 -24.46 15.84
N LYS A 286 -8.32 -25.02 14.91
CA LYS A 286 -8.44 -26.43 14.49
C LYS A 286 -8.22 -27.38 15.67
N SER A 287 -7.24 -27.10 16.52
CA SER A 287 -6.97 -27.90 17.73
C SER A 287 -8.07 -27.79 18.79
N LEU A 288 -8.90 -26.74 18.72
CA LEU A 288 -10.05 -26.51 19.61
C LEU A 288 -11.36 -27.09 19.04
N GLY A 289 -11.32 -27.75 17.88
CA GLY A 289 -12.50 -28.33 17.22
C GLY A 289 -13.14 -27.44 16.15
N PHE A 290 -12.63 -26.23 15.93
CA PHE A 290 -13.15 -25.25 14.98
C PHE A 290 -12.35 -25.30 13.68
N GLY A 291 -12.46 -26.44 12.97
CA GLY A 291 -11.66 -26.73 11.79
C GLY A 291 -11.97 -25.84 10.58
N GLU A 292 -13.20 -25.38 10.44
CA GLU A 292 -13.64 -24.45 9.39
C GLU A 292 -13.11 -23.04 9.67
N GLU A 293 -13.35 -22.52 10.88
CA GLU A 293 -12.94 -21.19 11.28
C GLU A 293 -11.42 -21.01 11.29
N ALA A 294 -10.66 -22.09 11.47
CA ALA A 294 -9.20 -22.11 11.41
C ALA A 294 -8.63 -21.75 10.04
N LEU A 295 -9.41 -21.85 8.96
CA LEU A 295 -8.94 -21.59 7.59
C LEU A 295 -8.83 -20.09 7.28
N GLY A 296 -9.67 -19.27 7.93
CA GLY A 296 -9.82 -17.85 7.61
C GLY A 296 -10.31 -17.60 6.18
N HIS A 297 -10.18 -16.37 5.70
CA HIS A 297 -10.70 -15.93 4.39
C HIS A 297 -9.59 -15.57 3.39
N HIS A 298 -8.34 -15.92 3.69
CA HIS A 298 -7.18 -15.65 2.83
C HIS A 298 -7.08 -14.15 2.44
N ALA A 299 -7.42 -13.27 3.40
CA ALA A 299 -7.61 -11.85 3.17
C ALA A 299 -6.32 -11.06 3.40
N ILE A 300 -5.82 -10.42 2.34
CA ILE A 300 -4.64 -9.52 2.43
C ILE A 300 -5.03 -8.12 2.92
N VAL A 301 -6.31 -7.78 2.78
CA VAL A 301 -6.95 -6.57 3.26
C VAL A 301 -8.38 -6.91 3.68
N ALA A 302 -8.89 -6.22 4.68
CA ALA A 302 -10.27 -6.34 5.11
C ALA A 302 -10.87 -4.96 5.41
N GLY A 303 -12.16 -4.92 5.67
CA GLY A 303 -12.84 -3.76 6.22
C GLY A 303 -13.83 -4.17 7.30
N PHE A 304 -14.01 -3.32 8.31
CA PHE A 304 -15.00 -3.52 9.37
C PHE A 304 -16.05 -2.41 9.31
N GLN A 305 -17.32 -2.79 9.13
CA GLN A 305 -18.41 -1.83 8.95
C GLN A 305 -18.59 -0.98 10.21
N GLY A 306 -18.83 -1.61 11.36
CA GLY A 306 -19.03 -0.96 12.65
C GLY A 306 -20.28 -0.09 12.70
N GLN A 307 -20.19 1.10 12.12
CA GLN A 307 -21.34 2.00 12.12
C GLN A 307 -22.41 1.52 11.12
N ARG A 308 -23.69 1.52 11.48
CA ARG A 308 -24.27 1.97 12.75
C ARG A 308 -24.67 0.83 13.67
N GLN A 309 -25.06 -0.29 13.11
CA GLN A 309 -25.78 -1.36 13.80
C GLN A 309 -24.93 -2.00 14.89
N TRP A 310 -23.65 -2.28 14.60
CA TRP A 310 -22.74 -2.78 15.61
C TRP A 310 -22.47 -1.74 16.69
N THR A 311 -22.01 -0.55 16.33
CA THR A 311 -21.57 0.47 17.30
C THR A 311 -22.71 1.09 18.13
N ASP A 312 -23.95 0.99 17.65
CA ASP A 312 -25.13 1.40 18.41
C ASP A 312 -25.42 0.45 19.59
N PHE A 313 -24.77 -0.71 19.64
CA PHE A 313 -24.97 -1.72 20.70
C PHE A 313 -23.67 -2.23 21.34
N TYR A 314 -22.68 -2.63 20.54
CA TYR A 314 -21.39 -3.17 20.98
C TYR A 314 -20.26 -2.14 20.92
N PRO A 315 -19.16 -2.33 21.69
CA PRO A 315 -17.96 -1.50 21.58
C PRO A 315 -17.47 -1.37 20.13
N ASN A 316 -17.02 -0.18 19.74
CA ASN A 316 -16.56 0.09 18.38
C ASN A 316 -15.25 -0.66 18.02
N GLY A 317 -14.88 -0.58 16.73
CA GLY A 317 -13.71 -1.25 16.17
C GLY A 317 -12.37 -0.53 16.42
N ASP A 318 -12.35 0.62 17.10
CA ASP A 318 -11.19 1.52 17.11
C ASP A 318 -9.88 0.84 17.54
N PHE A 319 -9.95 0.08 18.64
CA PHE A 319 -8.81 -0.67 19.16
C PHE A 319 -8.36 -1.76 18.18
N THR A 320 -9.31 -2.49 17.60
CA THR A 320 -9.03 -3.53 16.61
C THR A 320 -8.37 -2.97 15.36
N GLU A 321 -8.94 -1.91 14.79
CA GLU A 321 -8.43 -1.24 13.60
C GLU A 321 -7.04 -0.63 13.85
N ALA A 322 -6.83 0.04 14.98
CA ALA A 322 -5.54 0.63 15.32
C ALA A 322 -4.45 -0.44 15.52
N ILE A 323 -4.72 -1.48 16.32
CA ILE A 323 -3.73 -2.52 16.62
C ILE A 323 -3.44 -3.42 15.42
N LEU A 324 -4.43 -3.77 14.61
CA LEU A 324 -4.20 -4.58 13.41
C LEU A 324 -3.37 -3.84 12.37
N ASN A 325 -3.67 -2.56 12.11
CA ASN A 325 -2.85 -1.73 11.22
C ASN A 325 -1.49 -1.33 11.81
N SER A 326 -1.22 -1.59 13.08
CA SER A 326 0.09 -1.34 13.71
C SER A 326 1.08 -2.47 13.45
N SER A 327 2.37 -2.13 13.45
CA SER A 327 3.47 -3.07 13.22
C SER A 327 3.88 -3.87 14.47
N TYR A 328 3.06 -3.85 15.52
CA TYR A 328 3.32 -4.58 16.78
C TYR A 328 2.05 -4.75 17.61
N ASP A 329 2.00 -5.83 18.38
CA ASP A 329 1.01 -6.09 19.41
C ASP A 329 1.59 -7.00 20.50
N TRP A 330 0.75 -7.72 21.25
CA TRP A 330 1.16 -8.68 22.28
C TRP A 330 2.00 -9.86 21.78
N SER A 331 1.97 -10.16 20.48
CA SER A 331 2.82 -11.17 19.83
C SER A 331 4.22 -10.66 19.50
N GLY A 332 4.46 -9.35 19.66
CA GLY A 332 5.71 -8.68 19.31
C GLY A 332 5.59 -7.84 18.04
N ILE A 333 6.74 -7.53 17.44
CA ILE A 333 6.82 -6.74 16.20
C ILE A 333 6.50 -7.64 15.01
N ARG A 334 5.57 -7.21 14.16
CA ARG A 334 5.02 -7.98 13.04
C ARG A 334 4.64 -7.08 11.87
N ALA A 335 4.42 -7.65 10.69
CA ALA A 335 3.79 -6.91 9.60
C ALA A 335 2.39 -6.40 10.04
N PRO A 336 1.93 -5.23 9.56
CA PRO A 336 0.56 -4.77 9.79
C PRO A 336 -0.45 -5.68 9.08
N PHE A 337 -1.69 -5.71 9.57
CA PHE A 337 -2.85 -6.24 8.87
C PHE A 337 -3.66 -5.04 8.37
N ILE A 338 -3.87 -4.95 7.06
CA ILE A 338 -4.58 -3.81 6.47
C ILE A 338 -6.08 -3.98 6.72
N LEU A 339 -6.63 -3.16 7.61
CA LEU A 339 -8.04 -3.16 7.98
C LEU A 339 -8.63 -1.76 7.80
N ALA A 340 -9.60 -1.62 6.90
CA ALA A 340 -10.28 -0.36 6.63
C ALA A 340 -11.41 -0.10 7.63
N THR A 341 -11.36 1.05 8.29
CA THR A 341 -12.47 1.63 9.05
C THR A 341 -13.70 1.79 8.16
N GLU A 342 -14.88 1.58 8.72
CA GLU A 342 -16.18 1.76 8.04
C GLU A 342 -16.38 0.90 6.79
N ASN A 343 -15.65 -0.21 6.72
CA ASN A 343 -15.60 -1.11 5.58
C ASN A 343 -15.33 -0.38 4.25
N ASP A 344 -14.64 0.77 4.28
CA ASP A 344 -14.32 1.52 3.07
C ASP A 344 -13.25 0.77 2.26
N SER A 345 -13.75 -0.12 1.39
CA SER A 345 -12.94 -1.02 0.57
C SER A 345 -11.99 -0.28 -0.37
N LEU A 346 -12.35 0.93 -0.81
CA LEU A 346 -11.51 1.74 -1.67
C LEU A 346 -10.37 2.41 -0.90
N ASN A 347 -10.61 2.82 0.35
CA ASN A 347 -9.51 3.24 1.22
C ASN A 347 -8.64 2.04 1.61
N GLY A 348 -9.24 0.88 1.88
CA GLY A 348 -8.52 -0.37 2.13
C GLY A 348 -7.60 -0.76 0.98
N ALA A 349 -8.07 -0.68 -0.27
CA ALA A 349 -7.26 -0.90 -1.46
C ALA A 349 -6.13 0.14 -1.59
N ALA A 350 -6.40 1.41 -1.28
CA ALA A 350 -5.40 2.47 -1.28
C ALA A 350 -4.32 2.27 -0.19
N MET A 351 -4.71 1.82 1.00
CA MET A 351 -3.77 1.40 2.05
C MET A 351 -2.97 0.18 1.58
N LEU A 352 -3.60 -0.83 0.99
CA LEU A 352 -2.90 -2.00 0.47
C LEU A 352 -1.84 -1.60 -0.58
N PHE A 353 -2.15 -0.65 -1.45
CA PHE A 353 -1.21 -0.10 -2.43
C PHE A 353 0.02 0.52 -1.75
N GLY A 354 -0.18 1.40 -0.77
CA GLY A 354 0.91 1.98 0.02
C GLY A 354 1.72 0.91 0.76
N HIS A 355 1.04 -0.05 1.38
CA HIS A 355 1.68 -1.13 2.14
C HIS A 355 2.56 -2.01 1.26
N LEU A 356 2.07 -2.46 0.11
CA LEU A 356 2.83 -3.37 -0.76
C LEU A 356 4.03 -2.69 -1.45
N LEU A 357 4.00 -1.37 -1.61
CA LEU A 357 5.14 -0.61 -2.15
C LEU A 357 6.23 -0.33 -1.11
N THR A 358 5.85 -0.18 0.15
CA THR A 358 6.73 0.34 1.21
C THR A 358 7.07 -0.67 2.30
N ASN A 359 6.26 -1.73 2.43
CA ASN A 359 6.23 -2.66 3.56
C ASN A 359 5.98 -2.00 4.94
N THR A 360 5.51 -0.75 4.97
CA THR A 360 5.19 -0.02 6.22
C THR A 360 3.70 -0.12 6.56
N ALA A 361 3.36 0.16 7.81
CA ALA A 361 1.98 0.46 8.22
C ALA A 361 1.42 1.67 7.45
N GLN A 362 0.08 1.76 7.38
CA GLN A 362 -0.63 2.79 6.62
C GLN A 362 -1.66 3.46 7.53
N ILE A 363 -1.75 4.78 7.44
CA ILE A 363 -2.71 5.56 8.21
C ILE A 363 -4.00 5.67 7.40
N PHE A 364 -5.12 5.28 7.99
CA PHE A 364 -6.46 5.63 7.54
C PHE A 364 -6.82 6.98 8.16
N ALA A 365 -7.41 7.92 7.40
CA ALA A 365 -7.90 9.18 7.97
C ALA A 365 -9.10 9.76 7.22
N ASP A 366 -9.96 10.49 7.94
CA ASP A 366 -10.82 11.49 7.32
C ASP A 366 -10.00 12.70 6.87
N VAL A 367 -10.31 13.22 5.69
CA VAL A 367 -9.92 14.54 5.19
C VAL A 367 -10.87 15.57 5.77
N ARG A 368 -10.71 15.82 7.07
CA ARG A 368 -11.74 16.43 7.91
C ARG A 368 -11.91 17.93 7.69
N THR A 369 -10.82 18.69 7.68
CA THR A 369 -10.90 20.17 7.66
C THR A 369 -9.72 20.79 6.93
N TYR A 370 -10.00 21.75 6.06
CA TYR A 370 -8.99 22.68 5.54
C TYR A 370 -8.88 23.89 6.46
N TRP A 371 -7.67 24.16 6.93
CA TRP A 371 -7.33 25.33 7.73
C TRP A 371 -6.51 26.30 6.91
N SER A 372 -7.16 27.37 6.45
CA SER A 372 -6.45 28.48 5.78
C SER A 372 -5.55 29.24 6.77
N PRO A 373 -4.49 29.90 6.29
CA PRO A 373 -3.64 30.76 7.14
C PRO A 373 -4.45 31.82 7.92
N GLU A 374 -5.45 32.41 7.28
CA GLU A 374 -6.33 33.43 7.87
C GLU A 374 -7.24 32.82 8.94
N ALA A 375 -7.79 31.62 8.68
CA ALA A 375 -8.62 30.91 9.64
C ALA A 375 -7.84 30.55 10.90
N VAL A 376 -6.60 30.05 10.77
CA VAL A 376 -5.73 29.75 11.90
C VAL A 376 -5.39 31.04 12.66
N LEU A 377 -4.94 32.10 11.98
CA LEU A 377 -4.62 33.38 12.62
C LEU A 377 -5.81 33.93 13.40
N ARG A 378 -7.02 33.88 12.85
CA ARG A 378 -8.24 34.38 13.49
C ARG A 378 -8.57 33.63 14.78
N VAL A 379 -8.37 32.31 14.83
CA VAL A 379 -8.82 31.49 15.97
C VAL A 379 -7.73 31.25 17.01
N THR A 380 -6.46 31.24 16.60
CA THR A 380 -5.33 31.00 17.51
C THR A 380 -4.54 32.27 17.85
N GLY A 381 -4.67 33.33 17.03
CA GLY A 381 -3.83 34.52 17.08
C GLY A 381 -2.41 34.29 16.56
N LYS A 382 -2.13 33.14 15.95
CA LYS A 382 -0.79 32.75 15.45
C LYS A 382 -0.83 32.51 13.94
N LYS A 383 0.16 33.07 13.23
CA LYS A 383 0.36 32.81 11.80
C LYS A 383 1.01 31.45 11.62
N LEU A 384 0.54 30.68 10.64
CA LEU A 384 1.24 29.49 10.18
C LEU A 384 2.59 29.87 9.54
N THR A 385 3.59 28.99 9.69
CA THR A 385 4.95 29.20 9.18
C THR A 385 5.52 27.91 8.58
N GLY A 386 6.68 28.00 7.92
CA GLY A 386 7.34 26.85 7.30
C GLY A 386 6.46 26.19 6.24
N LYS A 387 6.41 24.85 6.23
CA LYS A 387 5.58 24.10 5.26
C LYS A 387 4.07 24.33 5.45
N ALA A 388 3.65 24.74 6.64
CA ALA A 388 2.24 25.06 6.94
C ALA A 388 1.83 26.46 6.46
N ALA A 389 2.75 27.30 5.97
CA ALA A 389 2.49 28.72 5.72
C ALA A 389 1.35 28.99 4.72
N GLN A 390 1.08 28.05 3.81
CA GLN A 390 0.02 28.16 2.78
C GLN A 390 -1.30 27.49 3.20
N GLY A 391 -1.42 27.09 4.47
CA GLY A 391 -2.55 26.34 5.00
C GLY A 391 -2.20 24.88 5.25
N ILE A 392 -3.09 24.19 5.95
CA ILE A 392 -2.95 22.78 6.33
C ILE A 392 -4.29 22.06 6.19
N ILE A 393 -4.23 20.73 6.06
CA ILE A 393 -5.38 19.84 6.10
C ILE A 393 -5.30 19.03 7.40
N HIS A 394 -6.40 18.99 8.14
CA HIS A 394 -6.58 18.13 9.31
C HIS A 394 -6.97 16.74 8.84
N LEU A 395 -6.07 15.78 9.01
CA LEU A 395 -6.33 14.37 8.79
C LEU A 395 -6.56 13.69 10.14
N ILE A 396 -7.76 13.14 10.35
CA ILE A 396 -8.18 12.60 11.65
C ILE A 396 -9.25 11.55 11.46
N ASN A 397 -8.89 10.26 11.52
CA ASN A 397 -9.90 9.20 11.44
C ASN A 397 -10.88 9.27 12.63
N SER A 398 -12.04 8.64 12.47
CA SER A 398 -13.11 8.56 13.48
C SER A 398 -12.80 7.63 14.67
N GLY A 399 -11.55 7.58 15.11
CA GLY A 399 -11.12 6.87 16.33
C GLY A 399 -9.86 6.02 16.16
N ALA A 400 -9.67 5.37 15.01
CA ALA A 400 -8.59 4.43 14.80
C ALA A 400 -7.46 4.97 13.92
N ALA A 401 -6.21 4.77 14.30
CA ALA A 401 -5.09 4.85 13.36
C ALA A 401 -3.97 3.91 13.81
N THR A 402 -3.17 3.46 12.83
CA THR A 402 -1.93 2.74 13.15
C THR A 402 -1.06 3.56 14.11
N LEU A 403 -0.54 2.91 15.16
CA LEU A 403 0.28 3.57 16.17
C LEU A 403 1.66 3.98 15.62
N ASP A 404 2.12 3.32 14.55
CA ASP A 404 3.25 3.75 13.74
C ASP A 404 3.07 5.19 13.24
N GLY A 405 1.81 5.58 12.99
CA GLY A 405 1.42 6.92 12.55
C GLY A 405 1.74 8.03 13.55
N SER A 406 2.03 7.71 14.82
CA SER A 406 2.54 8.70 15.79
C SER A 406 3.88 9.34 15.36
N GLY A 407 4.63 8.68 14.47
CA GLY A 407 5.93 9.15 13.97
C GLY A 407 7.06 9.04 15.00
N GLN A 408 6.92 8.19 16.02
CA GLN A 408 7.93 8.02 17.07
C GLN A 408 9.12 7.15 16.64
N GLN A 409 8.98 6.37 15.58
CA GLN A 409 10.09 5.69 14.92
C GLN A 409 11.01 6.73 14.25
N SER A 410 12.32 6.44 14.19
CA SER A 410 13.31 7.40 13.68
C SER A 410 14.25 6.79 12.65
N ASP A 411 14.62 7.59 11.65
CA ASP A 411 15.72 7.25 10.75
C ASP A 411 17.09 7.40 11.45
N LYS A 412 18.18 7.05 10.75
CA LYS A 412 19.55 7.18 11.28
C LYS A 412 19.95 8.63 11.62
N LYS A 413 19.17 9.64 11.19
CA LYS A 413 19.39 11.06 11.44
C LYS A 413 18.43 11.61 12.52
N GLY A 414 17.64 10.74 13.17
CA GLY A 414 16.68 11.13 14.21
C GLY A 414 15.41 11.79 13.67
N LYS A 415 15.13 11.69 12.36
CA LYS A 415 13.89 12.24 11.77
C LYS A 415 12.73 11.26 11.93
N PRO A 416 11.50 11.74 12.16
CA PRO A 416 10.32 10.88 12.28
C PRO A 416 10.04 10.15 10.96
N VAL A 417 9.79 8.85 11.06
CA VAL A 417 9.49 7.95 9.93
C VAL A 417 8.46 6.89 10.35
N MET A 418 7.98 6.12 9.39
CA MET A 418 7.35 4.81 9.62
C MET A 418 8.18 3.76 8.86
N LYS A 419 8.50 2.64 9.50
CA LYS A 419 9.46 1.66 8.96
C LYS A 419 8.80 0.33 8.66
N PRO A 420 9.40 -0.48 7.77
CA PRO A 420 9.06 -1.89 7.68
C PRO A 420 9.31 -2.57 9.04
N PHE A 421 8.44 -3.51 9.42
CA PHE A 421 8.46 -4.07 10.77
C PHE A 421 9.80 -4.70 11.18
N TRP A 422 10.55 -5.28 10.23
CA TRP A 422 11.86 -5.87 10.51
C TRP A 422 12.95 -4.84 10.83
N GLU A 423 12.70 -3.54 10.63
CA GLU A 423 13.61 -2.45 10.99
C GLU A 423 13.16 -1.71 12.27
N ILE A 424 12.00 -2.05 12.83
CA ILE A 424 11.47 -1.45 14.06
C ILE A 424 12.16 -2.10 15.26
N THR A 425 12.62 -1.26 16.19
CA THR A 425 13.15 -1.71 17.48
C THR A 425 12.04 -1.78 18.54
N LYS A 426 12.27 -2.55 19.61
CA LYS A 426 11.32 -2.62 20.74
C LYS A 426 11.10 -1.26 21.40
N ASP A 427 12.15 -0.44 21.46
CA ASP A 427 12.08 0.90 22.06
C ASP A 427 11.22 1.84 21.22
N GLU A 428 11.30 1.76 19.89
CA GLU A 428 10.43 2.56 19.02
C GLU A 428 8.97 2.09 19.07
N ALA A 429 8.72 0.78 19.11
CA ALA A 429 7.38 0.25 19.31
C ALA A 429 6.79 0.73 20.65
N GLN A 430 7.58 0.71 21.72
CA GLN A 430 7.18 1.25 23.02
C GLN A 430 6.95 2.76 22.97
N ALA A 431 7.81 3.53 22.29
CA ALA A 431 7.64 4.98 22.16
C ALA A 431 6.35 5.37 21.45
N CYS A 432 5.93 4.61 20.42
CA CYS A 432 4.64 4.80 19.79
C CYS A 432 3.45 4.50 20.72
N LEU A 433 3.55 3.44 21.54
CA LEU A 433 2.54 3.10 22.55
C LEU A 433 2.43 4.21 23.61
N ASP A 434 3.58 4.68 24.11
CA ASP A 434 3.66 5.74 25.12
C ASP A 434 3.13 7.09 24.59
N ALA A 435 3.25 7.34 23.29
CA ALA A 435 2.69 8.52 22.63
C ALA A 435 1.18 8.43 22.38
N THR A 436 0.57 7.27 22.62
CA THR A 436 -0.85 7.01 22.37
C THR A 436 -1.63 6.94 23.68
N THR A 437 -2.75 7.67 23.74
CA THR A 437 -3.73 7.56 24.83
C THR A 437 -5.01 6.94 24.30
N TRP A 438 -5.54 5.95 25.00
CA TRP A 438 -6.76 5.24 24.61
C TRP A 438 -7.97 5.92 25.24
N MET A 439 -8.63 6.78 24.46
CA MET A 439 -9.72 7.62 24.94
C MET A 439 -11.05 6.85 24.89
N PRO A 440 -11.87 6.86 25.96
CA PRO A 440 -13.24 6.34 25.89
C PRO A 440 -13.99 6.92 24.69
N ALA A 441 -14.60 6.04 23.88
CA ALA A 441 -15.32 6.47 22.68
C ALA A 441 -16.46 7.43 23.04
N ASN A 442 -16.73 8.39 22.15
CA ASN A 442 -17.87 9.30 22.29
C ASN A 442 -19.18 8.52 22.13
N ARG A 443 -19.92 8.31 23.23
CA ARG A 443 -21.14 7.49 23.28
C ARG A 443 -22.38 8.17 22.70
N GLU A 444 -22.29 9.44 22.30
CA GLU A 444 -23.32 10.04 21.44
C GLU A 444 -23.29 9.43 20.02
N TYR A 445 -22.10 9.00 19.56
CA TYR A 445 -21.90 8.29 18.28
C TYR A 445 -21.81 6.77 18.48
N PHE A 446 -20.93 6.33 19.37
CA PHE A 446 -20.62 4.92 19.63
C PHE A 446 -21.28 4.46 20.93
N ARG A 447 -22.59 4.25 20.91
CA ARG A 447 -23.41 3.97 22.11
C ARG A 447 -22.89 2.77 22.91
N GLY A 448 -22.36 1.77 22.20
CA GLY A 448 -21.75 0.57 22.78
C GLY A 448 -20.39 0.80 23.46
N GLY A 449 -19.76 1.96 23.30
CA GLY A 449 -18.45 2.30 23.87
C GLY A 449 -17.28 1.91 22.97
N GLY A 450 -16.13 1.58 23.57
CA GLY A 450 -14.86 1.35 22.88
C GLY A 450 -13.79 2.38 23.23
N TYR A 451 -12.63 2.30 22.56
CA TYR A 451 -11.46 3.11 22.87
C TYR A 451 -10.74 3.62 21.62
N SER A 452 -10.80 4.93 21.41
CA SER A 452 -10.12 5.63 20.31
C SER A 452 -8.63 5.80 20.60
N SER A 453 -7.80 5.63 19.57
CA SER A 453 -6.33 5.74 19.62
C SER A 453 -5.87 7.20 19.47
N LYS A 454 -5.88 8.00 20.54
CA LYS A 454 -5.45 9.40 20.49
C LYS A 454 -3.93 9.53 20.46
N PHE A 455 -3.40 10.12 19.39
CA PHE A 455 -2.03 10.64 19.33
C PHE A 455 -1.95 11.87 18.41
N LEU A 456 -0.81 12.54 18.42
CA LEU A 456 -0.46 13.59 17.46
C LEU A 456 0.77 13.13 16.67
N THR A 457 0.62 13.02 15.36
CA THR A 457 1.71 12.66 14.45
C THR A 457 2.79 13.73 14.48
N LYS A 458 4.06 13.33 14.68
CA LYS A 458 5.21 14.26 14.62
C LYS A 458 5.30 14.96 13.26
N GLY A 459 5.56 16.26 13.28
CA GLY A 459 5.81 17.07 12.10
C GLY A 459 7.15 16.77 11.42
N GLY A 460 7.24 17.14 10.14
CA GLY A 460 8.44 17.02 9.32
C GLY A 460 8.58 15.70 8.55
N MET A 461 7.69 14.72 8.80
CA MET A 461 7.69 13.44 8.11
C MET A 461 7.17 13.62 6.67
N PRO A 462 7.91 13.20 5.62
CA PRO A 462 7.39 13.16 4.27
C PRO A 462 6.32 12.08 4.18
N CYS A 463 5.21 12.37 3.50
CA CYS A 463 4.14 11.41 3.30
C CYS A 463 3.42 11.64 1.98
N THR A 464 2.72 10.59 1.55
CA THR A 464 1.87 10.59 0.36
C THR A 464 0.45 10.23 0.79
N MET A 465 -0.48 11.17 0.62
CA MET A 465 -1.91 10.90 0.76
C MET A 465 -2.43 10.34 -0.57
N MET A 466 -3.23 9.27 -0.51
CA MET A 466 -3.76 8.60 -1.70
C MET A 466 -5.22 8.16 -1.51
N ARG A 467 -5.99 8.15 -2.59
CA ARG A 467 -7.37 7.68 -2.61
C ARG A 467 -7.73 7.05 -3.94
N LEU A 468 -8.37 5.88 -3.87
CA LEU A 468 -9.07 5.28 -5.00
C LEU A 468 -10.54 5.67 -4.96
N ASN A 469 -11.12 5.99 -6.12
CA ASN A 469 -12.54 6.23 -6.29
C ASN A 469 -13.04 5.46 -7.50
N ILE A 470 -14.30 5.02 -7.49
CA ILE A 470 -14.96 4.44 -8.67
C ILE A 470 -15.93 5.48 -9.24
N VAL A 471 -15.73 5.84 -10.52
CA VAL A 471 -16.58 6.80 -11.23
C VAL A 471 -17.40 6.04 -12.27
N LYS A 472 -18.73 6.12 -12.18
CA LYS A 472 -19.63 5.45 -13.13
C LYS A 472 -19.34 5.89 -14.57
N GLY A 473 -19.16 4.91 -15.46
CA GLY A 473 -18.82 5.14 -16.87
C GLY A 473 -17.32 5.30 -17.15
N LEU A 474 -16.49 5.41 -16.12
CA LEU A 474 -15.04 5.52 -16.23
C LEU A 474 -14.32 4.33 -15.57
N GLY A 475 -14.74 3.92 -14.38
CA GLY A 475 -14.08 2.90 -13.56
C GLY A 475 -13.25 3.50 -12.42
N PRO A 476 -12.26 2.77 -11.89
CA PRO A 476 -11.41 3.27 -10.80
C PRO A 476 -10.51 4.40 -11.28
N VAL A 477 -10.29 5.39 -10.42
CA VAL A 477 -9.32 6.49 -10.60
C VAL A 477 -8.51 6.66 -9.32
N LEU A 478 -7.24 7.05 -9.46
CA LEU A 478 -6.33 7.27 -8.33
C LEU A 478 -6.01 8.77 -8.15
N GLN A 479 -6.08 9.24 -6.91
CA GLN A 479 -5.64 10.58 -6.51
C GLN A 479 -4.44 10.47 -5.58
N LEU A 480 -3.45 11.34 -5.76
CA LEU A 480 -2.19 11.38 -5.03
C LEU A 480 -1.86 12.80 -4.60
N ALA A 481 -1.45 13.00 -3.35
CA ALA A 481 -0.93 14.26 -2.86
C ALA A 481 0.30 14.00 -1.98
N GLU A 482 1.49 14.24 -2.51
CA GLU A 482 2.72 14.26 -1.71
C GLU A 482 2.80 15.53 -0.88
N GLY A 483 3.32 15.41 0.33
CA GLY A 483 3.48 16.54 1.23
C GLY A 483 4.25 16.16 2.48
N TRP A 484 3.99 16.87 3.56
CA TRP A 484 4.62 16.60 4.85
C TRP A 484 3.63 16.73 5.97
N THR A 485 3.86 15.95 7.02
CA THR A 485 3.29 16.25 8.33
C THR A 485 3.92 17.55 8.85
N VAL A 486 3.18 18.32 9.64
CA VAL A 486 3.66 19.58 10.22
C VAL A 486 3.30 19.69 11.69
N ASP A 487 4.16 20.32 12.47
CA ASP A 487 3.85 20.65 13.86
C ASP A 487 3.19 22.03 13.93
N LEU A 488 2.28 22.16 14.89
CA LEU A 488 1.76 23.45 15.34
C LEU A 488 2.28 23.71 16.75
N ASP A 489 2.38 24.98 17.15
CA ASP A 489 2.65 25.28 18.54
C ASP A 489 1.53 24.69 19.43
N GLU A 490 1.88 24.25 20.63
CA GLU A 490 0.98 23.50 21.52
C GLU A 490 -0.36 24.21 21.75
N LYS A 491 -0.35 25.54 21.88
CA LYS A 491 -1.58 26.31 22.09
C LYS A 491 -2.46 26.29 20.84
N SER A 492 -1.89 26.53 19.66
CA SER A 492 -2.62 26.43 18.40
C SER A 492 -3.17 25.02 18.18
N PHE A 493 -2.36 23.98 18.40
CA PHE A 493 -2.80 22.59 18.30
C PHE A 493 -4.01 22.34 19.20
N ARG A 494 -3.92 22.62 20.51
CA ARG A 494 -5.02 22.38 21.45
C ARG A 494 -6.31 23.11 21.04
N ILE A 495 -6.23 24.39 20.64
CA ILE A 495 -7.41 25.15 20.17
C ILE A 495 -8.09 24.48 18.97
N LEU A 496 -7.30 23.96 18.01
CA LEU A 496 -7.83 23.34 16.80
C LEU A 496 -8.29 21.89 17.01
N ASP A 497 -7.64 21.15 17.91
CA ASP A 497 -7.96 19.77 18.24
C ASP A 497 -9.22 19.70 19.12
N ASP A 498 -9.28 20.54 20.16
CA ASP A 498 -10.39 20.58 21.15
C ASP A 498 -11.75 20.89 20.53
N ARG A 499 -11.75 21.62 19.42
CA ARG A 499 -12.96 22.04 18.69
C ARG A 499 -13.42 21.03 17.62
N THR A 500 -12.59 20.03 17.31
CA THR A 500 -12.84 19.08 16.23
C THR A 500 -13.22 17.72 16.79
N ASP A 501 -12.26 17.03 17.42
CA ASP A 501 -12.49 15.82 18.22
C ASP A 501 -11.27 15.54 19.12
N LYS A 502 -11.50 15.48 20.42
CA LYS A 502 -10.45 15.32 21.44
C LYS A 502 -9.97 13.87 21.58
N GLY A 503 -10.78 12.91 21.16
CA GLY A 503 -10.52 11.48 21.31
C GLY A 503 -9.73 10.85 20.18
N TRP A 504 -9.64 11.53 19.03
CA TRP A 504 -9.19 10.91 17.78
C TRP A 504 -7.75 11.28 17.36
N PRO A 505 -7.04 10.41 16.62
CA PRO A 505 -5.65 10.64 16.20
C PRO A 505 -5.51 11.77 15.19
N THR A 506 -4.68 12.76 15.47
CA THR A 506 -4.51 13.94 14.60
C THR A 506 -3.19 13.87 13.80
N THR A 507 -3.30 14.09 12.49
CA THR A 507 -2.18 14.40 11.60
C THR A 507 -2.45 15.73 10.89
N TRP A 508 -1.54 16.70 11.04
CA TRP A 508 -1.59 17.94 10.26
C TRP A 508 -0.77 17.77 8.99
N PHE A 509 -1.41 17.92 7.84
CA PHE A 509 -0.80 17.68 6.54
C PHE A 509 -0.69 18.97 5.72
N ALA A 510 0.49 19.20 5.15
CA ALA A 510 0.74 20.28 4.19
C ALA A 510 1.14 19.66 2.83
N PRO A 511 0.25 19.68 1.82
CA PRO A 511 0.58 19.17 0.49
C PRO A 511 1.64 20.04 -0.19
N ARG A 512 2.50 19.41 -1.01
CA ARG A 512 3.39 20.13 -1.92
C ARG A 512 2.55 20.81 -3.00
N LEU A 513 2.72 22.11 -3.16
CA LEU A 513 2.02 22.90 -4.18
C LEU A 513 2.86 23.02 -5.44
N THR A 514 2.20 23.06 -6.61
CA THR A 514 2.84 23.21 -7.92
C THR A 514 2.47 24.52 -8.60
N GLY A 515 1.51 25.27 -8.04
CA GLY A 515 0.97 26.49 -8.65
C GLY A 515 0.00 26.23 -9.80
N LYS A 516 -0.31 24.97 -10.12
CA LYS A 516 -1.16 24.57 -11.25
C LYS A 516 -2.24 23.58 -10.81
N GLY A 517 -3.37 23.58 -11.54
CA GLY A 517 -4.44 22.59 -11.37
C GLY A 517 -4.94 22.48 -9.91
N PRO A 518 -5.22 21.25 -9.43
CA PRO A 518 -5.62 21.00 -8.04
C PRO A 518 -4.59 21.38 -6.97
N PHE A 519 -3.34 21.66 -7.35
CA PHE A 519 -2.23 21.98 -6.43
C PHE A 519 -1.79 23.43 -6.51
N LYS A 520 -2.68 24.33 -6.96
CA LYS A 520 -2.44 25.79 -6.94
C LYS A 520 -2.41 26.35 -5.52
N ASP A 521 -3.19 25.78 -4.60
CA ASP A 521 -3.26 26.12 -3.18
C ASP A 521 -3.78 24.93 -2.38
N VAL A 522 -3.61 24.95 -1.05
CA VAL A 522 -4.00 23.84 -0.16
C VAL A 522 -5.52 23.62 -0.15
N TYR A 523 -6.30 24.70 -0.31
CA TYR A 523 -7.75 24.61 -0.45
C TYR A 523 -8.14 23.76 -1.65
N SER A 524 -7.52 24.01 -2.80
CA SER A 524 -7.79 23.29 -4.05
C SER A 524 -7.47 21.81 -3.93
N VAL A 525 -6.46 21.43 -3.16
CA VAL A 525 -6.15 20.02 -2.88
C VAL A 525 -7.32 19.36 -2.17
N MET A 526 -7.83 19.95 -1.08
CA MET A 526 -8.97 19.40 -0.36
C MET A 526 -10.26 19.44 -1.20
N ASN A 527 -10.51 20.54 -1.91
CA ASN A 527 -11.73 20.72 -2.70
C ASN A 527 -11.83 19.76 -3.88
N ASN A 528 -10.71 19.25 -4.39
CA ASN A 528 -10.68 18.27 -5.47
C ASN A 528 -10.53 16.82 -4.96
N TRP A 529 -10.41 16.61 -3.64
CA TRP A 529 -10.34 15.25 -3.08
C TRP A 529 -11.70 14.55 -3.23
N GLY A 530 -11.70 13.34 -3.79
CA GLY A 530 -12.91 12.68 -4.29
C GLY A 530 -13.74 11.91 -3.25
N ALA A 531 -13.30 11.89 -1.99
CA ALA A 531 -13.98 11.18 -0.90
C ALA A 531 -13.74 11.87 0.45
N ASN A 532 -14.44 11.44 1.51
CA ASN A 532 -14.14 11.89 2.87
C ASN A 532 -12.89 11.24 3.44
N HIS A 533 -12.48 10.07 2.96
CA HIS A 533 -11.29 9.36 3.44
C HIS A 533 -10.06 9.56 2.56
N GLY A 534 -8.88 9.38 3.16
CA GLY A 534 -7.61 9.17 2.49
C GLY A 534 -6.75 8.14 3.21
N ALA A 535 -5.90 7.45 2.46
CA ALA A 535 -4.82 6.62 3.01
C ALA A 535 -3.52 7.41 2.98
N ILE A 536 -2.71 7.33 4.04
CA ILE A 536 -1.46 8.07 4.15
C ILE A 536 -0.32 7.10 4.38
N SER A 537 0.65 7.15 3.48
CA SER A 537 1.89 6.37 3.52
C SER A 537 3.07 7.25 3.87
N PHE A 538 4.04 6.70 4.61
CA PHE A 538 5.33 7.34 4.82
C PHE A 538 6.12 7.42 3.50
N GLY A 539 6.80 8.55 3.31
CA GLY A 539 7.62 8.82 2.14
C GLY A 539 6.87 9.49 1.00
N HIS A 540 7.64 9.95 0.01
CA HIS A 540 7.16 10.45 -1.27
C HIS A 540 7.21 9.31 -2.28
N ILE A 541 6.09 8.60 -2.38
CA ILE A 541 5.96 7.36 -3.16
C ILE A 541 5.02 7.54 -4.36
N GLY A 542 4.70 8.78 -4.74
CA GLY A 542 3.77 9.07 -5.82
C GLY A 542 4.24 8.51 -7.16
N ALA A 543 5.55 8.54 -7.45
CA ALA A 543 6.11 7.95 -8.66
C ALA A 543 5.93 6.42 -8.72
N ASP A 544 6.08 5.73 -7.59
CA ASP A 544 5.86 4.29 -7.48
C ASP A 544 4.37 3.95 -7.65
N LEU A 545 3.48 4.77 -7.08
CA LEU A 545 2.02 4.62 -7.24
C LEU A 545 1.56 4.89 -8.68
N ILE A 546 2.09 5.91 -9.36
CA ILE A 546 1.80 6.16 -10.79
C ILE A 546 2.27 4.97 -11.64
N THR A 547 3.45 4.43 -11.34
CA THR A 547 3.99 3.24 -12.02
C THR A 547 3.05 2.06 -11.85
N MET A 548 2.65 1.76 -10.61
CA MET A 548 1.73 0.66 -10.30
C MET A 548 0.33 0.87 -10.90
N ALA A 549 -0.21 2.09 -10.84
CA ALA A 549 -1.52 2.41 -11.41
C ALA A 549 -1.56 2.15 -12.92
N SER A 550 -0.49 2.48 -13.65
CA SER A 550 -0.38 2.16 -15.08
C SER A 550 -0.31 0.64 -15.37
N MET A 551 0.29 -0.14 -14.46
CA MET A 551 0.26 -1.61 -14.53
C MET A 551 -1.14 -2.17 -14.27
N LEU A 552 -1.97 -1.51 -13.47
CA LEU A 552 -3.35 -1.91 -13.22
C LEU A 552 -4.33 -1.28 -14.22
N ARG A 553 -3.88 -0.33 -15.04
CA ARG A 553 -4.68 0.48 -15.97
C ARG A 553 -5.72 1.33 -15.24
N ILE A 554 -5.32 1.87 -14.09
CA ILE A 554 -6.08 2.83 -13.30
C ILE A 554 -5.53 4.23 -13.64
N PRO A 555 -6.32 5.12 -14.27
CA PRO A 555 -5.86 6.48 -14.55
C PRO A 555 -5.66 7.28 -13.26
N VAL A 556 -4.62 8.11 -13.25
CA VAL A 556 -4.30 9.01 -12.14
C VAL A 556 -4.93 10.37 -12.42
N CYS A 557 -6.03 10.70 -11.75
CA CYS A 557 -6.83 11.89 -12.03
C CYS A 557 -6.37 13.15 -11.27
N MET A 558 -5.41 13.00 -10.34
CA MET A 558 -4.83 14.11 -9.59
C MET A 558 -3.48 13.67 -8.99
N HIS A 559 -2.38 14.36 -9.32
CA HIS A 559 -1.08 14.18 -8.65
C HIS A 559 -0.23 15.46 -8.67
N ASN A 560 0.72 15.56 -7.73
CA ASN A 560 1.75 16.60 -7.67
C ASN A 560 3.18 16.05 -7.80
N VAL A 561 3.31 14.83 -8.32
CA VAL A 561 4.59 14.21 -8.68
C VAL A 561 5.20 14.96 -9.86
N GLU A 562 6.52 15.17 -9.82
CA GLU A 562 7.28 15.79 -10.91
C GLU A 562 7.15 14.97 -12.21
N GLU A 563 7.07 15.65 -13.35
CA GLU A 563 6.79 15.01 -14.63
C GLU A 563 7.89 14.02 -15.04
N ASP A 564 9.16 14.34 -14.75
CA ASP A 564 10.32 13.51 -15.06
C ASP A 564 10.35 12.19 -14.26
N ASP A 565 9.61 12.12 -13.16
CA ASP A 565 9.49 10.91 -12.34
C ASP A 565 8.38 9.95 -12.82
N ILE A 566 7.52 10.39 -13.74
CA ILE A 566 6.44 9.55 -14.29
C ILE A 566 7.03 8.42 -15.11
N PHE A 567 6.87 7.19 -14.61
CA PHE A 567 7.33 5.99 -15.28
C PHE A 567 6.16 5.05 -15.56
N ARG A 568 5.85 4.84 -16.85
CA ARG A 568 4.73 4.04 -17.35
C ARG A 568 5.20 3.13 -18.49
N PRO A 569 4.41 2.13 -18.93
CA PRO A 569 4.77 1.33 -20.10
C PRO A 569 5.02 2.23 -21.32
N ALA A 570 5.99 1.85 -22.16
CA ALA A 570 6.46 2.71 -23.25
C ALA A 570 5.35 3.10 -24.24
N SER A 571 4.33 2.25 -24.38
CA SER A 571 3.19 2.50 -25.26
C SER A 571 2.33 3.69 -24.82
N TRP A 572 2.36 4.12 -23.55
CA TRP A 572 1.64 5.33 -23.11
C TRP A 572 2.05 6.56 -23.91
N ASN A 573 3.33 6.66 -24.32
CA ASN A 573 3.82 7.77 -25.14
C ASN A 573 3.14 7.85 -26.51
N ALA A 574 2.68 6.72 -27.05
CA ALA A 574 1.94 6.69 -28.32
C ALA A 574 0.50 7.20 -28.19
N PHE A 575 -0.02 7.32 -26.96
CA PHE A 575 -1.34 7.88 -26.71
C PHE A 575 -1.33 9.41 -26.56
N GLY A 576 -0.17 10.07 -26.61
CA GLY A 576 -0.05 11.53 -26.67
C GLY A 576 1.04 12.09 -25.76
N MET A 577 1.42 13.35 -26.01
CA MET A 577 2.45 14.05 -25.23
C MET A 577 1.92 14.56 -23.89
N ASP A 578 0.66 14.99 -23.85
CA ASP A 578 -0.03 15.34 -22.60
C ASP A 578 -0.19 14.10 -21.73
N LYS A 579 0.53 14.07 -20.60
CA LYS A 579 0.68 12.88 -19.75
C LYS A 579 -0.62 12.42 -19.10
N GLU A 580 -1.52 13.36 -18.77
CA GLU A 580 -2.83 13.04 -18.21
C GLU A 580 -3.74 12.43 -19.29
N GLY A 581 -3.92 13.11 -20.42
CA GLY A 581 -4.75 12.61 -21.51
C GLY A 581 -4.24 11.29 -22.09
N ALA A 582 -2.92 11.11 -22.18
CA ALA A 582 -2.32 9.85 -22.60
C ALA A 582 -2.65 8.70 -21.63
N ASP A 583 -2.67 8.98 -20.32
CA ASP A 583 -3.03 7.99 -19.29
C ASP A 583 -4.47 7.51 -19.46
N TYR A 584 -5.42 8.44 -19.55
CA TYR A 584 -6.83 8.11 -19.76
C TYR A 584 -7.06 7.29 -21.03
N ARG A 585 -6.44 7.68 -22.16
CA ARG A 585 -6.59 6.97 -23.43
C ARG A 585 -5.96 5.57 -23.37
N ALA A 586 -4.79 5.43 -22.77
CA ALA A 586 -4.13 4.14 -22.62
C ALA A 586 -4.91 3.20 -21.68
N CYS A 587 -5.32 3.68 -20.50
CA CYS A 587 -6.12 2.90 -19.56
C CYS A 587 -7.47 2.46 -20.17
N SER A 588 -8.14 3.35 -20.90
CA SER A 588 -9.38 3.02 -21.62
C SER A 588 -9.15 1.96 -22.71
N SER A 589 -8.06 2.07 -23.46
CA SER A 589 -7.75 1.17 -24.59
C SER A 589 -7.33 -0.22 -24.14
N TYR A 590 -6.50 -0.32 -23.09
CA TYR A 590 -6.03 -1.60 -22.58
C TYR A 590 -7.01 -2.26 -21.61
N GLY A 591 -7.81 -1.48 -20.87
CA GLY A 591 -8.75 -1.97 -19.90
C GLY A 591 -8.09 -2.63 -18.66
N PRO A 592 -8.92 -3.19 -17.75
CA PRO A 592 -8.45 -3.86 -16.54
C PRO A 592 -7.50 -5.03 -16.86
N LEU A 593 -6.49 -5.23 -16.03
CA LEU A 593 -5.44 -6.23 -16.27
C LEU A 593 -5.95 -7.68 -16.37
N TYR A 594 -7.01 -8.04 -15.64
CA TYR A 594 -7.52 -9.42 -15.56
C TYR A 594 -8.82 -9.62 -16.35
N GLY A 595 -9.16 -8.67 -17.23
CA GLY A 595 -10.28 -8.77 -18.17
C GLY A 595 -11.47 -7.87 -17.82
N LYS A 596 -12.45 -7.82 -18.73
CA LYS A 596 -13.79 -7.27 -18.48
C LYS A 596 -14.75 -8.43 -18.59
N TYR A 597 -15.28 -8.93 -17.48
CA TYR A 597 -16.43 -9.81 -17.48
C TYR A 597 -17.41 -9.36 -16.41
#